data_AF-A0A7V9IC05-F1
#
_entry.id   AF-A0A7V9IC05-F1
#
_cell.length_a   1.000
_cell.length_b   1.000
_cell.length_c   1.000
_cell.angle_alpha   90.00
_cell.angle_beta   90.00
_cell.angle_gamma   90.00
#
_symmetry.space_group_name_H-M   'P 1'
#
loop_
_entity.id
_entity.type
_entity.pdbx_description
1 polymer ?
#
loop_
_entity_poly.entity_id
_entity_poly.type
_entity_poly.pdbx_seq_one_letter_code
_entity_poly.pdbx_strand_id
1 'polypeptide(L)'
;MNAVGTRRVLDTADVDTLMGVAEKEAFEKGNVMRVVQGNASVLTGGTMVDPREIAAGEVRAGEVQGATTHELPEGDVLAVPAGVPHRFIEVSEEFLYYVVKVEV
;
A
#
# COMPACT_ATOMS: atom_id res chain seq x y z
N MET A 1 2.65 -5.53 -32.95
CA MET A 1 2.50 -4.49 -31.90
C MET A 1 1.14 -4.73 -31.28
N ASN A 2 1.07 -5.42 -30.14
CA ASN A 2 -0.21 -5.75 -29.52
C ASN A 2 -0.41 -4.82 -28.33
N ALA A 3 -1.41 -3.95 -28.44
CA ALA A 3 -1.87 -3.12 -27.35
C ALA A 3 -2.44 -4.02 -26.25
N VAL A 4 -1.87 -3.94 -25.05
CA VAL A 4 -2.44 -4.55 -23.85
C VAL A 4 -3.38 -3.50 -23.26
N GLY A 5 -4.67 -3.85 -23.20
CA GLY A 5 -5.74 -2.96 -22.78
C GLY A 5 -5.56 -2.44 -21.37
N THR A 6 -5.72 -1.12 -21.20
CA THR A 6 -5.76 -0.46 -19.90
C THR A 6 -7.03 -0.88 -19.15
N ARG A 7 -6.92 -1.89 -18.29
CA ARG A 7 -7.97 -2.17 -17.29
C ARG A 7 -7.83 -1.12 -16.20
N ARG A 8 -8.76 -0.16 -16.12
CA ARG A 8 -8.92 0.72 -14.97
C ARG A 8 -9.17 -0.15 -13.74
N VAL A 9 -8.16 -0.30 -12.89
CA VAL A 9 -8.37 -0.69 -11.49
C VAL A 9 -8.46 0.62 -10.74
N LEU A 10 -9.69 1.14 -10.62
CA LEU A 10 -10.03 2.11 -9.60
C LEU A 10 -10.21 1.28 -8.32
N ASP A 11 -9.14 1.16 -7.54
CA ASP A 11 -9.30 0.72 -6.16
C ASP A 11 -9.51 2.00 -5.34
N THR A 12 -10.77 2.41 -5.25
CA THR A 12 -11.18 3.43 -4.28
C THR A 12 -11.28 2.72 -2.94
N ALA A 13 -10.15 2.49 -2.28
CA ALA A 13 -10.17 2.25 -0.85
C ALA A 13 -10.66 3.55 -0.19
N ASP A 14 -11.83 3.48 0.43
CA ASP A 14 -12.49 4.58 1.11
C ASP A 14 -11.48 5.35 1.98
N VAL A 15 -11.43 6.67 1.78
CA VAL A 15 -10.55 7.61 2.49
C VAL A 15 -10.72 7.52 4.02
N ASP A 16 -11.83 6.94 4.49
CA ASP A 16 -12.14 6.69 5.91
C ASP A 16 -11.40 5.47 6.53
N THR A 17 -10.71 4.65 5.74
CA THR A 17 -9.97 3.47 6.26
C THR A 17 -8.48 3.77 6.48
N LEU A 18 -7.97 4.90 5.97
CA LEU A 18 -6.54 5.24 5.95
C LEU A 18 -5.93 5.56 7.33
N MET A 19 -6.74 5.72 8.37
CA MET A 19 -6.28 6.02 9.74
C MET A 19 -6.31 4.82 10.69
N GLY A 20 -6.46 3.58 10.18
CA GLY A 20 -6.59 2.41 11.03
C GLY A 20 -6.10 1.12 10.39
N VAL A 21 -5.21 0.43 11.10
CA VAL A 21 -4.69 -0.92 10.86
C VAL A 21 -3.72 -1.10 9.67
N ALA A 22 -2.70 -1.95 9.85
CA ALA A 22 -1.70 -2.21 8.81
C ALA A 22 -2.41 -2.90 7.66
N GLU A 23 -2.48 -2.24 6.51
CA GLU A 23 -2.97 -2.89 5.32
C GLU A 23 -1.94 -3.93 4.87
N LYS A 24 -2.43 -5.15 4.64
CA LYS A 24 -1.65 -6.15 3.92
C LYS A 24 -2.49 -6.62 2.76
N GLU A 25 -2.00 -6.36 1.57
CA GLU A 25 -2.54 -6.98 0.37
C GLU A 25 -1.57 -8.07 -0.09
N ALA A 26 -1.94 -9.32 0.24
CA ALA A 26 -1.42 -10.62 -0.21
C ALA A 26 0.11 -10.82 -0.23
N PHE A 27 0.59 -11.80 0.56
CA PHE A 27 1.99 -12.27 0.54
C PHE A 27 2.53 -12.69 -0.85
N GLU A 28 1.64 -12.91 -1.81
CA GLU A 28 1.98 -13.43 -3.14
C GLU A 28 2.19 -12.33 -4.20
N LYS A 29 1.79 -11.08 -3.94
CA LYS A 29 1.82 -10.01 -4.96
C LYS A 29 2.61 -8.79 -4.47
N GLY A 30 3.41 -8.24 -5.37
CA GLY A 30 4.03 -6.93 -5.18
C GLY A 30 3.04 -5.80 -5.46
N ASN A 31 3.31 -4.63 -4.88
CA ASN A 31 2.51 -3.41 -5.05
C ASN A 31 3.35 -2.34 -5.73
N VAL A 32 2.78 -1.69 -6.73
CA VAL A 32 3.34 -0.46 -7.30
C VAL A 32 2.31 0.64 -7.11
N MET A 33 2.59 1.54 -6.16
CA MET A 33 1.72 2.64 -5.77
C MET A 33 2.14 3.90 -6.52
N ARG A 34 1.20 4.58 -7.16
CA ARG A 34 1.44 5.88 -7.81
C ARG A 34 0.58 6.94 -7.16
N VAL A 35 1.20 8.03 -6.72
CA VAL A 35 0.48 9.23 -6.29
C VAL A 35 0.06 10.03 -7.53
N VAL A 36 -1.24 10.33 -7.59
CA VAL A 36 -1.86 11.13 -8.67
C VAL A 36 -2.13 12.55 -8.19
N GLN A 37 -2.53 12.72 -6.93
CA GLN A 37 -2.77 14.03 -6.31
C GLN A 37 -2.49 13.96 -4.81
N GLY A 38 -1.91 15.02 -4.24
CA GLY A 38 -1.64 15.11 -2.81
C GLY A 38 -0.30 14.51 -2.39
N ASN A 39 -0.11 14.30 -1.09
CA ASN A 39 1.11 13.74 -0.50
C ASN A 39 0.77 12.63 0.50
N ALA A 40 1.70 11.70 0.70
CA ALA A 40 1.58 10.65 1.70
C ALA A 40 2.91 10.28 2.34
N SER A 41 2.87 9.81 3.58
CA SER A 41 3.98 9.15 4.24
C SER A 41 3.64 7.67 4.42
N VAL A 42 4.53 6.78 3.97
CA VAL A 42 4.31 5.33 3.94
C VAL A 42 5.40 4.60 4.71
N LEU A 43 5.01 3.77 5.67
CA LEU A 43 5.90 2.79 6.27
C LEU A 43 6.05 1.57 5.37
N THR A 44 7.26 1.02 5.27
CA THR A 44 7.51 -0.27 4.62
C THR A 44 8.51 -1.11 5.41
N GLY A 45 8.42 -2.43 5.26
CA GLY A 45 9.34 -3.38 5.89
C GLY A 45 9.13 -3.53 7.38
N GLY A 46 10.19 -3.87 8.10
CA GLY A 46 10.14 -4.13 9.54
C GLY A 46 9.48 -5.46 9.91
N THR A 47 9.29 -5.64 11.21
CA THR A 47 8.69 -6.83 11.82
C THR A 47 7.32 -6.49 12.39
N MET A 48 6.28 -7.19 11.94
CA MET A 48 4.94 -7.08 12.51
C MET A 48 4.91 -7.63 13.95
N VAL A 49 4.34 -6.87 14.89
CA VAL A 49 4.15 -7.31 16.28
C VAL A 49 2.74 -7.89 16.44
N ASP A 50 2.65 -9.08 17.03
CA ASP A 50 1.41 -9.85 17.23
C ASP A 50 0.50 -9.89 15.98
N PRO A 51 1.01 -10.33 14.81
CA PRO A 51 0.24 -10.36 13.58
C PRO A 51 -0.96 -11.30 13.70
N ARG A 52 -2.11 -10.86 13.18
CA ARG A 52 -3.36 -11.63 13.13
C ARG A 52 -3.84 -11.75 11.71
N GLU A 53 -4.16 -12.98 11.29
CA GLU A 53 -4.86 -13.21 10.05
C GLU A 53 -6.34 -12.82 10.22
N ILE A 54 -6.86 -12.01 9.29
CA ILE A 54 -8.25 -11.53 9.32
C ILE A 54 -9.08 -12.03 8.13
N ALA A 55 -8.41 -12.47 7.07
CA ALA A 55 -8.95 -13.20 5.94
C ALA A 55 -7.83 -14.05 5.32
N ALA A 56 -8.17 -15.01 4.45
CA ALA A 56 -7.18 -15.90 3.84
C ALA A 56 -6.06 -15.11 3.14
N GLY A 57 -4.84 -15.17 3.69
CA GLY A 57 -3.70 -14.45 3.15
C GLY A 57 -3.63 -12.96 3.51
N GLU A 58 -4.56 -12.44 4.31
CA GLU A 58 -4.60 -11.06 4.83
C GLU A 58 -4.24 -11.05 6.32
N VAL A 59 -3.09 -10.45 6.65
CA VAL A 59 -2.56 -10.40 8.02
C VAL A 59 -2.38 -8.95 8.42
N ARG A 60 -2.90 -8.56 9.58
CA ARG A 60 -2.75 -7.22 10.13
C ARG A 60 -2.00 -7.25 11.45
N ALA A 61 -1.32 -6.17 11.74
CA ALA A 61 -0.67 -5.93 13.03
C ALA A 61 -0.99 -4.51 13.51
N GLY A 62 -1.08 -4.35 14.83
CA GLY A 62 -1.24 -3.02 15.44
C GLY A 62 0.01 -2.18 15.28
N GLU A 63 1.19 -2.82 15.30
CA GLU A 63 2.51 -2.20 15.29
C GLU A 63 3.46 -2.93 14.34
N VAL A 64 4.41 -2.17 13.77
CA VAL A 64 5.57 -2.69 13.03
C VAL A 64 6.83 -2.04 13.59
N GLN A 65 7.84 -2.86 13.91
CA GLN A 65 9.11 -2.39 14.44
C GLN A 65 10.21 -2.42 13.38
N GLY A 66 11.03 -1.38 13.33
CA GLY A 66 12.14 -1.27 12.36
C GLY A 66 11.68 -1.04 10.92
N ALA A 67 10.47 -0.50 10.72
CA ALA A 67 10.00 -0.07 9.40
C ALA A 67 10.74 1.20 8.94
N THR A 68 10.75 1.43 7.63
CA THR A 68 11.26 2.65 7.00
C THR A 68 10.12 3.51 6.51
N THR A 69 10.15 4.80 6.85
CA THR A 69 9.21 5.81 6.34
C THR A 69 9.69 6.34 4.98
N HIS A 70 8.76 6.46 4.04
CA HIS A 70 8.94 7.09 2.74
C HIS A 70 7.96 8.24 2.58
N GLU A 71 8.45 9.39 2.16
CA GLU A 71 7.61 10.51 1.75
C GLU A 71 7.30 10.39 0.26
N LEU A 72 6.03 10.47 -0.10
CA LEU A 72 5.50 10.32 -1.46
C LEU A 72 4.69 11.56 -1.84
N PRO A 73 5.33 12.59 -2.40
CA PRO A 73 4.63 13.71 -3.01
C PRO A 73 3.87 13.32 -4.28
N GLU A 74 3.07 14.26 -4.77
CA GLU A 74 2.34 14.11 -6.03
C GLU A 74 3.28 13.70 -7.18
N GLY A 75 2.91 12.64 -7.89
CA GLY A 75 3.66 12.12 -9.03
C GLY A 75 4.63 10.99 -8.70
N ASP A 76 4.93 10.74 -7.42
CA ASP A 76 5.87 9.69 -7.01
C ASP A 76 5.31 8.27 -7.12
N VAL A 77 6.24 7.33 -7.24
CA VAL A 77 5.95 5.89 -7.33
C VAL A 77 6.71 5.14 -6.25
N LEU A 78 6.00 4.32 -5.46
CA LEU A 78 6.59 3.39 -4.51
C LEU A 78 6.34 1.94 -4.95
N ALA A 79 7.40 1.18 -5.13
CA ALA A 79 7.33 -0.26 -5.36
C ALA A 79 7.59 -1.01 -4.05
N VAL A 80 6.63 -1.81 -3.61
CA VAL A 80 6.70 -2.65 -2.41
C VAL A 80 6.75 -4.12 -2.84
N PRO A 81 7.85 -4.85 -2.58
CA PRO A 81 7.94 -6.26 -2.91
C PRO A 81 6.87 -7.10 -2.21
N ALA A 82 6.56 -8.27 -2.79
CA ALA A 82 5.63 -9.21 -2.19
C ALA A 82 6.09 -9.60 -0.76
N GLY A 83 5.13 -9.66 0.16
CA GLY A 83 5.37 -9.99 1.56
C GLY A 83 6.03 -8.92 2.42
N VAL A 84 6.32 -7.73 1.87
CA VAL A 84 6.80 -6.58 2.64
C VAL A 84 5.60 -5.85 3.27
N PRO A 85 5.54 -5.73 4.61
CA PRO A 85 4.51 -4.92 5.27
C PRO A 85 4.58 -3.48 4.79
N HIS A 86 3.43 -2.84 4.56
CA HIS A 86 3.37 -1.42 4.24
C HIS A 86 2.12 -0.77 4.82
N ARG A 87 2.16 0.54 5.07
CA ARG A 87 1.01 1.29 5.59
C ARG A 87 1.17 2.78 5.34
N PHE A 88 0.12 3.43 4.87
CA PHE A 88 -0.01 4.88 4.99
C PHE A 88 -0.08 5.28 6.46
N ILE A 89 0.75 6.24 6.86
CA ILE A 89 0.76 6.78 8.24
C ILE A 89 0.39 8.25 8.29
N GLU A 90 0.46 8.95 7.16
CA GLU A 90 -0.03 10.31 6.98
C GLU A 90 -0.42 10.50 5.51
N VAL A 91 -1.49 11.25 5.25
CA VAL A 91 -1.95 11.64 3.92
C VAL A 91 -2.47 13.08 3.96
N SER A 92 -2.38 13.80 2.83
CA SER A 92 -3.04 15.11 2.68
C SER A 92 -4.57 14.99 2.66
N GLU A 93 -5.26 16.11 2.93
CA GLU A 93 -6.74 16.18 2.97
C GLU A 93 -7.40 15.68 1.68
N GLU A 94 -6.86 16.10 0.52
CA GLU A 94 -7.13 15.47 -0.76
C GLU A 94 -5.95 14.59 -1.14
N PHE A 95 -6.17 13.28 -1.26
CA PHE A 95 -5.16 12.32 -1.68
C PHE A 95 -5.74 11.32 -2.66
N LEU A 96 -5.17 11.28 -3.87
CA LEU A 96 -5.55 10.33 -4.92
C LEU A 96 -4.32 9.52 -5.32
N TYR A 97 -4.47 8.20 -5.28
CA TYR A 97 -3.44 7.26 -5.68
C TYR A 97 -4.08 6.04 -6.36
N TYR A 98 -3.26 5.21 -6.98
CA TYR A 98 -3.67 3.87 -7.37
C TYR A 98 -2.54 2.88 -7.11
N VAL A 99 -2.92 1.60 -6.97
CA VAL A 99 -1.98 0.49 -6.79
C VAL A 99 -2.13 -0.50 -7.93
N VAL A 100 -0.99 -0.88 -8.53
CA VAL A 100 -0.91 -2.00 -9.45
C VAL A 100 -0.39 -3.21 -8.69
N LYS A 101 -1.15 -4.30 -8.69
CA LYS A 101 -0.72 -5.61 -8.17
C LYS A 101 0.11 -6.33 -9.22
N VAL A 102 1.29 -6.79 -8.84
CA VAL A 102 2.21 -7.53 -9.70
C VAL A 102 2.40 -8.94 -9.15
N GLU A 103 2.16 -9.95 -9.99
CA GLU A 103 2.49 -11.34 -9.68
C GLU A 103 4.01 -11.54 -9.83
N VAL A 104 4.61 -12.26 -8.87
CA VAL A 104 6.05 -12.56 -8.84
C VAL A 104 6.31 -14.06 -8.80
#